data_AF-A0A7X9ECD0-F1
#
_entry.id   AF-A0A7X9ECD0-F1
#
_cell.length_a   1.000
_cell.length_b   1.000
_cell.length_c   1.000
_cell.angle_alpha   90.00
_cell.angle_beta   90.00
_cell.angle_gamma   90.00
#
_symmetry.space_group_name_H-M   'P 1'
#
loop_
_entity.id
_entity.type
_entity.pdbx_description
1 polymer ?
#
loop_
_entity_poly.entity_id
_entity_poly.type
_entity_poly.pdbx_seq_one_letter_code
_entity_poly.pdbx_strand_id
1 'polypeptide(L)'
;MICYTALLIYRLLEVKLNRFDKNVHLTTRNIIETLQNTQVANISDLCYAAQYTGSKTLSALEGVFALGLDKQYYLPKELNKKCRKNF
;
A
#
# COMPACT_ATOMS: atom_id res chain seq x y z
N MET A 1 -2.64 -13.79 -20.28
CA MET A 1 -3.31 -12.71 -21.03
C MET A 1 -3.18 -11.45 -20.20
N ILE A 2 -2.50 -10.40 -20.66
CA ILE A 2 -2.26 -9.19 -19.87
C ILE A 2 -3.36 -8.20 -20.23
N CYS A 3 -4.20 -7.82 -19.28
CA CYS A 3 -5.27 -6.85 -19.52
C CYS A 3 -4.64 -5.46 -19.77
N TYR A 4 -4.80 -4.91 -20.98
CA TYR A 4 -4.26 -3.59 -21.35
C TYR A 4 -4.72 -2.48 -20.40
N THR A 5 -5.94 -2.58 -19.88
CA THR A 5 -6.48 -1.66 -18.87
C THR A 5 -5.69 -1.71 -17.56
N ALA A 6 -5.34 -2.92 -17.08
CA ALA A 6 -4.54 -3.08 -15.87
C ALA A 6 -3.13 -2.50 -16.06
N LEU A 7 -2.50 -2.74 -17.23
CA LEU A 7 -1.20 -2.18 -17.56
C LEU A 7 -1.23 -0.64 -17.54
N LEU A 8 -2.26 -0.03 -18.13
CA LEU A 8 -2.44 1.41 -18.12
C LEU A 8 -2.57 1.97 -16.70
N ILE A 9 -3.36 1.32 -15.84
CA ILE A 9 -3.52 1.72 -14.43
C ILE A 9 -2.18 1.67 -13.69
N TYR A 10 -1.41 0.59 -13.84
CA TYR A 10 -0.10 0.48 -13.19
C TYR A 10 0.88 1.56 -13.67
N ARG A 11 0.88 1.90 -14.96
CA ARG A 11 1.71 3.00 -15.49
C ARG A 11 1.30 4.36 -14.95
N LEU A 12 0.01 4.63 -14.84
CA LEU A 12 -0.49 5.88 -14.23
C LEU A 12 -0.11 5.97 -12.75
N LEU A 13 -0.22 4.86 -12.01
CA LEU A 13 0.17 4.78 -10.61
C LEU A 13 1.68 5.01 -10.44
N GLU A 14 2.52 4.36 -11.26
CA GLU A 14 3.97 4.53 -11.28
C GLU A 14 4.36 6.00 -11.47
N VAL A 15 3.77 6.67 -12.46
CA VAL A 15 4.02 8.10 -12.72
C VAL A 15 3.57 8.96 -11.54
N LYS A 16 2.43 8.65 -10.91
CA LYS A 16 1.92 9.43 -9.78
C LYS A 16 2.82 9.30 -8.54
N LEU A 17 3.32 8.10 -8.25
CA LEU A 17 4.21 7.86 -7.12
C LEU A 17 5.58 8.50 -7.32
N ASN A 18 6.18 8.34 -8.52
CA ASN A 18 7.47 8.95 -8.85
C ASN A 18 7.41 10.49 -8.89
N ARG A 19 6.24 11.08 -9.11
CA ARG A 19 6.05 12.55 -9.02
C ARG A 19 6.05 13.05 -7.58
N PHE A 20 5.58 12.24 -6.64
CA PHE A 20 5.49 12.62 -5.23
C PHE A 20 6.85 12.61 -4.56
N ASP A 21 7.66 11.59 -4.82
CA ASP A 21 9.02 11.50 -4.31
C ASP A 21 10.02 11.35 -5.48
N LYS A 22 10.71 12.46 -5.80
CA LYS A 22 11.71 12.52 -6.88
C LYS A 22 12.96 11.67 -6.59
N ASN A 23 13.17 11.26 -5.34
CA ASN A 23 14.32 10.44 -4.94
C ASN A 23 14.02 8.94 -5.00
N VAL A 24 12.76 8.58 -5.27
CA VAL A 24 12.29 7.20 -5.25
C VAL A 24 11.81 6.82 -6.65
N HIS A 25 12.64 6.03 -7.35
CA HIS A 25 12.28 5.44 -8.64
C HIS A 25 11.58 4.09 -8.42
N LEU A 26 10.25 4.13 -8.36
CA LEU A 26 9.42 2.93 -8.33
C LEU A 26 9.14 2.47 -9.75
N THR A 27 9.31 1.17 -9.96
CA THR A 27 8.84 0.49 -11.18
C THR A 27 7.53 -0.21 -10.87
N THR A 28 6.72 -0.46 -11.90
CA THR A 28 5.53 -1.32 -11.77
C THR A 28 5.85 -2.66 -11.08
N ARG A 29 7.03 -3.26 -11.34
CA ARG A 29 7.45 -4.51 -10.71
C ARG A 29 7.60 -4.36 -9.20
N ASN A 30 8.28 -3.31 -8.73
CA ASN A 30 8.47 -3.05 -7.31
C ASN A 30 7.12 -2.85 -6.59
N ILE A 31 6.17 -2.20 -7.25
CA ILE A 31 4.82 -2.00 -6.72
C ILE A 31 4.12 -3.36 -6.54
N ILE A 32 4.13 -4.20 -7.59
CA ILE A 32 3.50 -5.51 -7.54
C ILE A 32 4.14 -6.41 -6.47
N GLU A 33 5.47 -6.46 -6.42
CA GLU A 33 6.20 -7.26 -5.44
C GLU A 33 5.92 -6.80 -4.01
N THR A 34 5.87 -5.49 -3.78
CA THR A 34 5.47 -4.94 -2.46
C THR A 34 4.07 -5.41 -2.10
N LEU A 35 3.10 -5.28 -3.02
CA LEU A 35 1.72 -5.69 -2.78
C LEU A 35 1.59 -7.20 -2.52
N GLN A 36 2.34 -8.03 -3.24
CA GLN A 36 2.36 -9.49 -3.03
C GLN A 36 2.97 -9.88 -1.68
N ASN A 37 4.00 -9.16 -1.24
CA ASN A 37 4.67 -9.40 0.04
C ASN A 37 3.95 -8.75 1.24
N THR A 38 2.94 -7.89 0.98
CA THR A 38 2.17 -7.26 2.05
C THR A 38 1.21 -8.28 2.66
N GLN A 39 1.66 -8.93 3.73
CA GLN A 39 0.88 -9.90 4.49
C GLN A 39 0.47 -9.32 5.84
N VAL A 40 -0.74 -9.66 6.26
CA VAL A 40 -1.30 -9.27 7.56
C VAL A 40 -1.58 -10.54 8.36
N ALA A 41 -0.94 -10.66 9.52
CA ALA A 41 -1.27 -11.69 10.51
C ALA A 41 -2.39 -11.20 11.43
N ASN A 42 -3.37 -12.06 11.72
CA ASN A 42 -4.30 -11.86 12.82
C ASN A 42 -3.68 -12.48 14.08
N ILE A 43 -3.44 -11.66 15.11
CA ILE A 43 -2.95 -12.12 16.41
C ILE A 43 -4.18 -12.35 17.30
N SER A 44 -4.69 -13.58 17.28
CA SER A 44 -5.73 -14.08 18.20
C SER A 44 -6.93 -13.13 18.37
N ASP A 45 -7.39 -12.52 17.27
CA ASP A 45 -8.48 -11.54 17.18
C ASP A 45 -8.31 -10.24 17.99
N LEU A 46 -7.13 -10.04 18.59
CA LEU A 46 -6.82 -8.86 19.38
C LEU A 46 -6.36 -7.70 18.47
N CYS A 47 -5.44 -7.99 17.56
CA CYS A 47 -4.90 -7.02 16.61
C CYS A 47 -4.41 -7.66 15.31
N TYR A 48 -4.37 -6.85 14.27
CA TYR A 48 -3.72 -7.19 13.01
C TYR A 48 -2.28 -6.68 13.02
N ALA A 49 -1.34 -7.55 12.65
CA ALA A 49 0.06 -7.20 12.51
C ALA A 49 0.47 -7.23 11.03
N ALA A 50 0.96 -6.10 10.52
CA ALA A 50 1.59 -6.05 9.21
C ALA A 50 2.97 -6.73 9.31
N GLN A 51 3.18 -7.80 8.54
CA GLN A 51 4.44 -8.55 8.57
C GLN A 51 5.53 -7.87 7.74
N TYR A 52 5.13 -7.07 6.76
CA TYR A 52 6.04 -6.34 5.88
C TYR A 52 5.80 -4.85 6.04
N THR A 53 6.77 -4.14 6.60
CA THR A 53 6.70 -2.70 6.89
C THR A 53 7.93 -1.98 6.31
N GLY A 54 7.82 -0.67 6.09
CA GLY A 54 8.97 0.19 5.76
C GLY A 54 9.50 0.08 4.33
N SER A 55 8.73 -0.47 3.38
CA SER A 55 9.13 -0.43 1.97
C SER A 55 9.04 0.99 1.41
N LYS A 56 9.98 1.36 0.53
CA LYS A 56 9.94 2.67 -0.16
C LYS A 56 8.64 2.88 -0.93
N THR A 57 8.10 1.80 -1.50
CA THR A 57 6.79 1.79 -2.17
C THR A 57 5.66 2.14 -1.21
N LEU A 58 5.64 1.54 -0.01
CA LEU A 58 4.61 1.81 0.99
C LEU A 58 4.71 3.26 1.49
N SER A 59 5.92 3.77 1.74
CA SER A 59 6.11 5.18 2.11
C SER A 59 5.63 6.15 1.03
N ALA A 60 5.90 5.85 -0.24
CA ALA A 60 5.40 6.66 -1.36
C ALA A 60 3.87 6.59 -1.50
N LEU A 61 3.28 5.40 -1.32
CA LEU A 61 1.83 5.20 -1.31
C LEU A 61 1.18 6.00 -0.17
N GLU A 62 1.74 5.91 1.03
CA GLU A 62 1.26 6.65 2.18
C GLU A 62 1.42 8.17 1.99
N GLY A 63 2.51 8.63 1.37
CA GLY A 63 2.68 10.04 1.02
C GLY A 63 1.64 10.55 0.01
N VAL A 64 1.31 9.75 -1.01
CA VAL A 64 0.34 10.13 -2.05
C VAL A 64 -1.10 10.09 -1.56
N PHE A 65 -1.47 9.10 -0.76
CA PHE A 65 -2.85 8.84 -0.37
C PHE A 65 -3.19 9.22 1.07
N ALA A 66 -2.18 9.41 1.94
CA ALA A 66 -2.31 9.83 3.34
C ALA A 66 -3.36 9.04 4.14
N LEU A 67 -3.35 7.70 4.01
CA LEU A 67 -4.35 6.80 4.60
C LEU A 67 -4.04 6.43 6.06
N GLY A 68 -2.84 6.72 6.53
CA GLY A 68 -2.23 6.34 7.81
C GLY A 68 -2.15 4.83 7.99
N LEU A 69 -1.78 4.09 6.93
CA LEU A 69 -1.70 2.63 6.90
C LEU A 69 -0.26 2.10 6.93
N ASP A 70 0.65 2.84 7.55
CA ASP A 70 2.08 2.54 7.71
C ASP A 70 2.47 1.90 9.08
N LYS A 71 1.51 1.72 9.99
CA LYS A 71 1.73 1.12 11.32
C LYS A 71 1.94 -0.40 11.25
N GLN A 72 2.72 -0.92 12.19
CA GLN A 72 2.92 -2.36 12.33
C GLN A 72 1.69 -3.07 12.93
N TYR A 73 0.98 -2.41 13.85
CA TYR A 73 -0.17 -3.00 14.56
C TYR A 73 -1.43 -2.17 14.35
N TYR A 74 -2.54 -2.85 14.07
CA TYR A 74 -3.86 -2.25 13.92
C TYR A 74 -4.88 -2.93 14.80
N LEU A 75 -5.68 -2.10 15.47
CA LEU A 75 -6.90 -2.56 16.10
C LEU A 75 -7.99 -2.74 15.01
N PRO A 76 -8.71 -3.88 14.98
CA PRO A 76 -9.78 -4.12 14.02
C PRO A 76 -10.81 -2.98 13.98
N LYS A 77 -11.16 -2.41 15.14
CA LYS A 77 -12.10 -1.30 15.26
C LYS A 77 -11.62 -0.03 14.53
N GLU A 78 -10.34 0.31 14.65
CA GLU A 78 -9.78 1.50 14.01
C GLU A 78 -9.63 1.31 12.50
N LEU A 79 -9.25 0.10 12.07
CA LEU A 79 -9.19 -0.24 10.64
C LEU A 79 -10.58 -0.15 9.99
N ASN A 80 -11.59 -0.75 10.63
CA ASN A 80 -12.98 -0.72 10.15
C ASN A 80 -13.54 0.71 10.07
N LYS A 81 -13.19 1.58 11.02
CA LYS A 81 -13.57 3.01 10.96
C LYS A 81 -12.96 3.70 9.74
N LYS A 82 -11.70 3.40 9.39
CA LYS A 82 -11.05 3.96 8.19
C LYS A 82 -11.70 3.46 6.90
N CYS A 83 -12.04 2.18 6.82
CA CYS A 83 -12.73 1.62 5.65
C CYS A 83 -14.08 2.30 5.40
N ARG A 84 -14.88 2.52 6.45
CA ARG A 84 -16.20 3.19 6.35
C ARG A 84 -16.16 4.69 6.07
N LYS A 85 -15.01 5.35 6.27
CA LYS A 85 -14.87 6.80 6.06
C LYS A 85 -14.41 7.14 4.64
N ASN A 86 -13.69 6.23 4.00
CA ASN A 86 -13.08 6.45 2.69
C ASN A 86 -13.80 5.73 1.54
N PHE A 87 -14.82 4.92 1.87
CA PHE A 87 -15.71 4.22 0.95
C PHE A 87 -17.13 4.23 1.55
#